data_AF-A0A497B0R1-F1
#
_entry.id   AF-A0A497B0R1-F1
#
_cell.length_a   1.000
_cell.length_b   1.000
_cell.length_c   1.000
_cell.angle_alpha   90.00
_cell.angle_beta   90.00
_cell.angle_gamma   90.00
#
_symmetry.space_group_name_H-M   'P 1'
#
loop_
_entity.id
_entity.type
_entity.pdbx_description
1 polymer ?
#
loop_
_entity_poly.entity_id
_entity_poly.type
_entity_poly.pdbx_seq_one_letter_code
_entity_poly.pdbx_strand_id
1 'polypeptide(L)'
;MKGKRYLLPIILTITLLLALVPQALAQAPITLTILHTNDTHAHLEPFTPFKGEEQGGVSRRYTLIKQIRAEGGNVLLLDAGDVFQGTLYFNQYLGQADLWFMNKMGYDAMAVGNHEFDKGQEPLAKFIDGANFPVLSANLDCSGSDLLRGKIKPYVIKEIGGEKVAIFGLTTEDVKIISNVGEGVEVEDPIETAKQVVAELESQGINKIIALTHLGYNEDK
;
A
#
# COMPACT_ATOMS: atom_id res chain seq x y z
N MET A 1 -14.00 42.23 82.65
CA MET A 1 -13.25 42.62 81.42
C MET A 1 -13.47 41.54 80.36
N LYS A 2 -14.13 41.89 79.25
CA LYS A 2 -14.52 40.99 78.15
C LYS A 2 -13.38 40.85 77.15
N GLY A 3 -13.07 39.62 76.76
CA GLY A 3 -12.06 39.32 75.75
C GLY A 3 -12.53 39.57 74.31
N LYS A 4 -11.58 39.70 73.39
CA LYS A 4 -11.76 39.46 71.96
C LYS A 4 -10.52 38.79 71.40
N ARG A 5 -10.72 37.58 70.88
CA ARG A 5 -9.79 36.83 70.02
C ARG A 5 -9.90 37.39 68.61
N TYR A 6 -8.77 37.62 67.94
CA TYR A 6 -8.75 37.88 66.50
C TYR A 6 -8.00 36.73 65.82
N LEU A 7 -8.75 36.05 64.94
CA LEU A 7 -8.30 34.95 64.10
C LEU A 7 -7.37 35.47 62.99
N LEU A 8 -6.32 34.72 62.73
CA LEU A 8 -5.45 34.81 61.56
C LEU A 8 -6.27 34.64 60.27
N PRO A 9 -6.05 35.43 59.20
CA PRO A 9 -6.49 35.05 57.87
C PRO A 9 -5.45 34.11 57.27
N ILE A 10 -5.80 32.83 57.11
CA ILE A 10 -5.08 31.90 56.25
C ILE A 10 -5.34 32.34 54.81
N ILE A 11 -4.35 32.95 54.18
CA ILE A 11 -4.36 33.22 52.73
C ILE A 11 -4.22 31.87 52.04
N LEU A 12 -5.35 31.36 51.55
CA LEU A 12 -5.41 30.17 50.71
C LEU A 12 -4.96 30.57 49.31
N THR A 13 -3.66 30.47 49.04
CA THR A 13 -3.12 30.59 47.68
C THR A 13 -3.55 29.34 46.91
N ILE A 14 -4.68 29.42 46.21
CA ILE A 14 -5.08 28.42 45.21
C ILE A 14 -4.13 28.60 44.03
N THR A 15 -3.05 27.82 44.04
CA THR A 15 -2.21 27.63 42.86
C THR A 15 -3.06 26.90 41.84
N LEU A 16 -3.65 27.66 40.91
CA LEU A 16 -4.32 27.12 39.73
C LEU A 16 -3.24 26.51 38.82
N LEU A 17 -2.74 25.32 39.18
CA LEU A 17 -2.17 24.40 38.21
C LEU A 17 -3.33 23.97 37.31
N LEU A 18 -3.64 24.80 36.30
CA LEU A 18 -4.27 24.30 35.10
C LEU A 18 -3.29 23.25 34.57
N ALA A 19 -3.58 21.99 34.85
CA ALA A 19 -2.93 20.89 34.19
C ALA A 19 -3.08 21.15 32.68
N LEU A 20 -1.98 21.52 32.02
CA LEU A 20 -1.81 21.27 30.60
C LEU A 20 -1.82 19.75 30.43
N VAL A 21 -3.00 19.15 30.56
CA VAL A 21 -3.26 17.87 29.93
C VAL A 21 -3.21 18.20 28.44
N PRO A 22 -2.29 17.62 27.66
CA PRO A 22 -2.42 17.67 26.23
C PRO A 22 -3.78 17.03 25.95
N GLN A 23 -4.78 17.84 25.64
CA GLN A 23 -5.95 17.31 24.98
C GLN A 23 -5.39 16.76 23.68
N ALA A 24 -5.31 15.43 23.58
CA ALA A 24 -5.16 14.77 22.31
C ALA A 24 -6.33 15.30 21.48
N LEU A 25 -6.05 16.28 20.62
CA LEU A 25 -7.04 16.79 19.69
C LEU A 25 -7.41 15.56 18.87
N ALA A 26 -8.64 15.08 19.02
CA ALA A 26 -9.15 14.03 18.18
C ALA A 26 -8.97 14.51 16.74
N GLN A 27 -8.07 13.87 16.00
CA GLN A 27 -7.79 14.23 14.62
C GLN A 27 -9.11 14.12 13.85
N ALA A 28 -9.43 15.12 13.04
CA ALA A 28 -10.66 15.10 12.26
C ALA A 28 -10.68 13.84 11.37
N PRO A 29 -11.84 13.16 11.21
CA PRO A 29 -11.94 12.04 10.29
C PRO A 29 -11.44 12.42 8.90
N ILE A 30 -10.57 11.59 8.33
CA ILE A 30 -10.15 11.76 6.94
C ILE A 30 -11.11 11.00 6.02
N THR A 31 -11.36 11.55 4.83
CA THR A 31 -11.88 10.78 3.70
C THR A 31 -10.71 10.42 2.80
N LEU A 32 -10.62 9.17 2.39
CA LEU A 32 -9.60 8.62 1.51
C LEU A 32 -10.26 8.02 0.28
N THR A 33 -9.85 8.47 -0.91
CA THR A 33 -10.25 7.87 -2.18
C THR A 33 -9.15 6.91 -2.63
N ILE A 34 -9.50 5.62 -2.77
CA ILE A 34 -8.60 4.61 -3.28
C ILE A 34 -8.95 4.34 -4.74
N LEU A 35 -8.06 4.73 -5.63
CA LEU A 35 -8.05 4.28 -7.02
C LEU A 35 -7.20 3.02 -7.05
N HIS A 36 -7.69 1.96 -7.69
CA HIS A 36 -6.90 0.75 -7.84
C HIS A 36 -7.02 0.15 -9.24
N THR A 37 -5.97 -0.56 -9.62
CA THR A 37 -5.97 -1.51 -10.73
C THR A 37 -5.42 -2.86 -10.25
N ASN A 38 -5.65 -3.89 -11.05
CA ASN A 38 -5.14 -5.24 -10.87
C ASN A 38 -5.17 -5.92 -12.24
N ASP A 39 -4.34 -6.95 -12.44
CA ASP A 39 -4.39 -7.83 -13.62
C ASP A 39 -4.33 -7.07 -14.94
N THR A 40 -3.48 -6.05 -14.99
CA THR A 40 -3.37 -5.21 -16.18
C THR A 40 -2.69 -5.94 -17.33
N HIS A 41 -1.91 -6.98 -17.03
CA HIS A 41 -1.34 -7.94 -17.98
C HIS A 41 -0.80 -7.29 -19.27
N ALA A 42 0.05 -6.28 -19.10
CA ALA A 42 0.65 -5.53 -20.19
C ALA A 42 -0.34 -4.97 -21.24
N HIS A 43 -1.62 -4.79 -20.90
CA HIS A 43 -2.62 -4.16 -21.76
C HIS A 43 -2.47 -2.63 -21.71
N LEU A 44 -1.40 -2.16 -22.35
CA LEU A 44 -1.10 -0.73 -22.44
C LEU A 44 -2.06 0.00 -23.38
N GLU A 45 -2.43 -0.63 -24.48
CA GLU A 45 -3.38 -0.07 -25.45
C GLU A 45 -4.82 -0.45 -25.08
N PRO A 46 -5.83 0.31 -25.55
CA PRO A 46 -7.22 -0.10 -25.49
C PRO A 46 -7.44 -1.44 -26.20
N PHE A 47 -8.43 -2.20 -25.75
CA PHE A 47 -8.82 -3.46 -26.36
C PHE A 47 -10.32 -3.56 -26.50
N THR A 48 -10.77 -4.33 -27.48
CA THR A 48 -12.20 -4.60 -27.71
C THR A 48 -12.46 -6.08 -27.37
N PRO A 49 -13.19 -6.38 -26.29
CA PRO A 49 -13.64 -7.73 -25.99
C PRO A 49 -14.50 -8.29 -27.12
N PHE A 50 -14.64 -9.62 -27.19
CA PHE A 50 -15.52 -10.24 -28.19
C PHE A 50 -16.95 -9.70 -28.08
N LYS A 51 -17.43 -9.07 -29.16
CA LYS A 51 -18.73 -8.37 -29.22
C LYS A 51 -18.90 -7.24 -28.18
N GLY A 52 -17.81 -6.64 -27.72
CA GLY A 52 -17.82 -5.51 -26.79
C GLY A 52 -17.47 -4.17 -27.46
N GLU A 53 -17.41 -3.12 -26.63
CA GLU A 53 -16.86 -1.82 -27.01
C GLU A 53 -15.39 -1.72 -26.64
N GLU A 54 -14.67 -0.78 -27.24
CA GLU A 54 -13.27 -0.53 -26.91
C GLU A 54 -13.13 0.03 -25.49
N GLN A 55 -12.41 -0.69 -24.64
CA GLN A 55 -12.20 -0.38 -23.23
C GLN A 55 -10.72 -0.35 -22.85
N GLY A 56 -10.42 0.22 -21.68
CA GLY A 56 -9.08 0.23 -21.11
C GLY A 56 -8.09 1.19 -21.79
N GLY A 57 -6.81 0.82 -21.74
CA GLY A 57 -5.68 1.60 -22.23
C GLY A 57 -5.13 2.62 -21.21
N VAL A 58 -3.81 2.72 -21.12
CA VAL A 58 -3.11 3.58 -20.15
C VAL A 58 -3.38 5.06 -20.38
N SER A 59 -3.59 5.49 -21.63
CA SER A 59 -3.91 6.89 -21.94
C SER A 59 -5.27 7.32 -21.35
N ARG A 60 -6.29 6.45 -21.44
CA ARG A 60 -7.62 6.69 -20.88
C ARG A 60 -7.57 6.65 -19.35
N ARG A 61 -6.88 5.64 -18.79
CA ARG A 61 -6.63 5.52 -17.35
C ARG A 61 -5.93 6.74 -16.78
N TYR A 62 -4.87 7.23 -17.43
CA TYR A 62 -4.14 8.43 -17.00
C TYR A 62 -5.02 9.68 -16.95
N THR A 63 -5.89 9.84 -17.95
CA THR A 63 -6.83 10.96 -18.03
C THR A 63 -7.80 10.93 -16.85
N LEU A 64 -8.40 9.78 -16.56
CA LEU A 64 -9.32 9.60 -15.44
C LEU A 64 -8.64 9.85 -14.08
N ILE A 65 -7.45 9.27 -13.86
CA ILE A 65 -6.66 9.49 -12.64
C ILE A 65 -6.39 10.99 -12.44
N LYS A 66 -6.03 11.70 -13.50
CA LYS A 66 -5.80 13.15 -13.44
C LYS A 66 -7.06 13.93 -13.10
N GLN A 67 -8.21 13.57 -13.67
CA GLN A 67 -9.47 14.23 -13.38
C GLN A 67 -9.84 14.06 -11.90
N ILE A 68 -9.79 12.82 -11.39
CA ILE A 68 -10.10 12.53 -9.99
C ILE A 68 -9.14 13.28 -9.05
N ARG A 69 -7.84 13.28 -9.33
CA ARG A 69 -6.88 14.04 -8.52
C ARG A 69 -7.08 15.56 -8.58
N ALA A 70 -7.62 16.08 -9.67
CA ALA A 70 -7.93 17.51 -9.81
C ALA A 70 -9.16 17.94 -8.99
N GLU A 71 -10.05 17.01 -8.62
CA GLU A 71 -11.15 17.26 -7.67
C GLU A 71 -10.63 17.52 -6.24
N GLY A 72 -9.38 17.14 -5.96
CA GLY A 72 -8.71 17.35 -4.68
C GLY A 72 -8.95 16.24 -3.66
N GLY A 73 -8.62 16.51 -2.40
CA GLY A 73 -8.72 15.55 -1.31
C GLY A 73 -7.54 14.58 -1.22
N ASN A 74 -7.72 13.52 -0.42
CA ASN A 74 -6.72 12.48 -0.19
C ASN A 74 -6.94 11.33 -1.17
N VAL A 75 -6.03 11.14 -2.13
CA VAL A 75 -6.16 10.12 -3.16
C VAL A 75 -4.94 9.21 -3.14
N LEU A 76 -5.18 7.89 -3.12
CA LEU A 76 -4.17 6.87 -3.38
C LEU A 76 -4.45 6.18 -4.71
N LEU A 77 -3.39 5.82 -5.44
CA LEU A 77 -3.43 4.98 -6.62
C LEU A 77 -2.62 3.70 -6.37
N LEU A 78 -3.28 2.56 -6.28
CA LEU A 78 -2.68 1.27 -5.94
C LEU A 78 -2.78 0.29 -7.11
N ASP A 79 -1.84 -0.64 -7.22
CA ASP A 79 -1.95 -1.78 -8.13
C ASP A 79 -1.87 -3.10 -7.36
N ALA A 80 -2.80 -4.02 -7.58
CA ALA A 80 -2.86 -5.27 -6.84
C ALA A 80 -2.05 -6.41 -7.51
N GLY A 81 -1.14 -6.12 -8.44
CA GLY A 81 -0.27 -7.12 -9.06
C GLY A 81 -0.75 -7.60 -10.42
N ASP A 82 0.05 -8.47 -11.02
CA ASP A 82 -0.11 -8.98 -12.39
C ASP A 82 -0.13 -7.86 -13.43
N VAL A 83 0.88 -7.00 -13.32
CA VAL A 83 1.26 -6.05 -14.38
C VAL A 83 1.95 -6.80 -15.51
N PHE A 84 2.74 -7.81 -15.17
CA PHE A 84 3.52 -8.61 -16.11
C PHE A 84 2.64 -9.58 -16.90
N GLN A 85 3.22 -10.08 -18.00
CA GLN A 85 2.64 -11.05 -18.94
C GLN A 85 1.39 -10.53 -19.68
N GLY A 86 1.11 -11.05 -20.89
CA GLY A 86 -0.21 -10.88 -21.55
C GLY A 86 -0.16 -10.36 -22.98
N THR A 87 0.67 -9.36 -23.29
CA THR A 87 0.78 -8.78 -24.64
C THR A 87 2.24 -8.72 -25.13
N LEU A 88 2.43 -8.33 -26.40
CA LEU A 88 3.77 -8.13 -26.98
C LEU A 88 4.59 -7.04 -26.26
N TYR A 89 3.95 -6.13 -25.51
CA TYR A 89 4.69 -5.15 -24.69
C TYR A 89 5.53 -5.85 -23.64
N PHE A 90 4.99 -6.86 -22.94
CA PHE A 90 5.78 -7.61 -21.98
C PHE A 90 6.89 -8.42 -22.66
N ASN A 91 6.60 -9.08 -23.79
CA ASN A 91 7.61 -9.85 -24.51
C ASN A 91 8.81 -9.00 -24.94
N GLN A 92 8.57 -7.75 -25.34
CA GLN A 92 9.61 -6.85 -25.83
C GLN A 92 10.32 -6.07 -24.71
N TYR A 93 9.57 -5.62 -23.69
CA TYR A 93 10.06 -4.66 -22.69
C TYR A 93 10.17 -5.24 -21.28
N LEU A 94 9.70 -6.46 -21.04
CA LEU A 94 9.80 -7.17 -19.76
C LEU A 94 9.36 -6.32 -18.57
N GLY A 95 8.17 -5.70 -18.69
CA GLY A 95 7.54 -4.85 -17.68
C GLY A 95 8.04 -3.39 -17.64
N GLN A 96 9.11 -3.05 -18.37
CA GLN A 96 9.67 -1.69 -18.35
C GLN A 96 8.78 -0.65 -19.04
N ALA A 97 7.97 -1.07 -20.01
CA ALA A 97 6.98 -0.19 -20.62
C ALA A 97 5.88 0.18 -19.61
N ASP A 98 5.34 -0.82 -18.92
CA ASP A 98 4.34 -0.66 -17.86
C ASP A 98 4.86 0.24 -16.73
N LEU A 99 6.08 -0.02 -16.27
CA LEU A 99 6.78 0.77 -15.26
C LEU A 99 6.82 2.25 -15.62
N TRP A 100 7.16 2.57 -16.86
CA TRP A 100 7.21 3.96 -17.33
C TRP A 100 5.86 4.65 -17.16
N PHE A 101 4.77 3.99 -17.55
CA PHE A 101 3.42 4.54 -17.40
C PHE A 101 2.98 4.61 -15.94
N MET A 102 3.27 3.60 -15.13
CA MET A 102 2.95 3.60 -13.69
C MET A 102 3.68 4.73 -12.96
N ASN A 103 4.96 4.93 -13.23
CA ASN A 103 5.74 6.05 -12.72
C ASN A 103 5.14 7.39 -13.17
N LYS A 104 4.72 7.52 -14.44
CA LYS A 104 4.09 8.74 -14.96
C LYS A 104 2.70 9.01 -14.35
N MET A 105 1.95 7.96 -14.07
CA MET A 105 0.66 8.01 -13.37
C MET A 105 0.84 8.32 -11.88
N GLY A 106 2.02 8.10 -11.31
CA GLY A 106 2.29 8.29 -9.90
C GLY A 106 1.52 7.28 -9.05
N TYR A 107 1.70 5.99 -9.31
CA TYR A 107 1.23 4.95 -8.39
C TYR A 107 1.89 5.13 -7.01
N ASP A 108 1.15 4.76 -5.97
CA ASP A 108 1.53 4.95 -4.58
C ASP A 108 2.12 3.69 -3.95
N ALA A 109 1.71 2.51 -4.42
CA ALA A 109 2.26 1.20 -4.11
C ALA A 109 1.73 0.17 -5.12
N MET A 110 2.43 -0.96 -5.23
CA MET A 110 2.01 -2.13 -6.02
C MET A 110 2.22 -3.40 -5.18
N ALA A 111 1.27 -4.35 -5.19
CA ALA A 111 1.51 -5.69 -4.69
C ALA A 111 2.17 -6.57 -5.75
N VAL A 112 2.94 -7.57 -5.31
CA VAL A 112 3.50 -8.59 -6.21
C VAL A 112 2.40 -9.62 -6.53
N GLY A 113 2.08 -9.79 -7.80
CA GLY A 113 1.27 -10.89 -8.32
C GLY A 113 2.12 -12.07 -8.77
N ASN A 114 1.47 -13.13 -9.26
CA ASN A 114 2.18 -14.33 -9.70
C ASN A 114 2.94 -14.13 -11.02
N HIS A 115 2.39 -13.35 -11.95
CA HIS A 115 2.99 -13.16 -13.27
C HIS A 115 4.25 -12.29 -13.23
N GLU A 116 4.50 -11.57 -12.13
CA GLU A 116 5.76 -10.88 -11.91
C GLU A 116 6.99 -11.82 -11.91
N PHE A 117 6.78 -13.11 -11.58
CA PHE A 117 7.83 -14.13 -11.57
C PHE A 117 7.91 -14.98 -12.86
N ASP A 118 7.08 -14.72 -13.88
CA ASP A 118 6.99 -15.58 -15.08
C ASP A 118 8.34 -15.79 -15.79
N LYS A 119 9.17 -14.74 -15.78
CA LYS A 119 10.49 -14.71 -16.41
C LYS A 119 11.63 -14.80 -15.40
N GLY A 120 11.35 -15.34 -14.21
CA GLY A 120 12.28 -15.40 -13.09
C GLY A 120 12.38 -14.05 -12.36
N GLN A 121 13.33 -13.98 -11.42
CA GLN A 121 13.47 -12.84 -10.51
C GLN A 121 14.08 -11.59 -11.18
N GLU A 122 14.86 -11.73 -12.27
CA GLU A 122 15.62 -10.63 -12.86
C GLU A 122 14.73 -9.50 -13.41
N PRO A 123 13.66 -9.77 -14.20
CA PRO A 123 12.78 -8.70 -14.67
C PRO A 123 12.06 -7.98 -13.54
N LEU A 124 11.60 -8.71 -12.51
CA LEU A 124 10.99 -8.12 -11.32
C LEU A 124 11.98 -7.24 -10.57
N ALA A 125 13.21 -7.70 -10.34
CA ALA A 125 14.26 -6.92 -9.70
C ALA A 125 14.53 -5.59 -10.45
N LYS A 126 14.64 -5.65 -11.79
CA LYS A 126 14.82 -4.45 -12.63
C LYS A 126 13.60 -3.52 -12.60
N PHE A 127 12.38 -4.08 -12.54
CA PHE A 127 11.17 -3.28 -12.40
C PHE A 127 11.14 -2.53 -11.08
N ILE A 128 11.44 -3.20 -9.96
CA ILE A 128 11.50 -2.58 -8.64
C ILE A 128 12.57 -1.49 -8.61
N ASP A 129 13.74 -1.73 -9.21
CA ASP A 129 14.84 -0.76 -9.24
C ASP A 129 14.50 0.54 -9.99
N GLY A 130 13.58 0.49 -10.95
CA GLY A 130 13.10 1.68 -11.66
C GLY A 130 11.79 2.26 -11.11
N ALA A 131 11.17 1.64 -10.10
CA ALA A 131 9.88 2.09 -9.56
C ALA A 131 10.05 3.29 -8.61
N ASN A 132 9.21 4.31 -8.82
CA ASN A 132 9.11 5.45 -7.92
C ASN A 132 8.17 5.19 -6.72
N PHE A 133 7.70 3.95 -6.58
CA PHE A 133 6.76 3.49 -5.58
C PHE A 133 7.24 2.15 -5.00
N PRO A 134 6.88 1.83 -3.75
CA PRO A 134 7.23 0.54 -3.16
C PRO A 134 6.44 -0.59 -3.82
N VAL A 135 7.13 -1.71 -4.05
CA VAL A 135 6.53 -2.99 -4.41
C VAL A 135 6.43 -3.85 -3.14
N LEU A 136 5.25 -4.41 -2.90
CA LEU A 136 4.84 -4.94 -1.62
C LEU A 136 4.49 -6.43 -1.69
N SER A 137 4.98 -7.19 -0.72
CA SER A 137 4.44 -8.50 -0.35
C SER A 137 5.00 -8.88 1.00
N ALA A 138 4.13 -9.12 1.98
CA ALA A 138 4.51 -9.47 3.34
C ALA A 138 4.79 -10.96 3.50
N ASN A 139 4.17 -11.81 2.69
CA ASN A 139 4.31 -13.26 2.76
C ASN A 139 5.34 -13.81 1.77
N LEU A 140 6.15 -12.96 1.13
CA LEU A 140 7.33 -13.37 0.37
C LEU A 140 8.59 -13.08 1.18
N ASP A 141 9.26 -14.12 1.68
CA ASP A 141 10.60 -14.00 2.25
C ASP A 141 11.63 -14.14 1.14
N CYS A 142 12.17 -13.01 0.68
CA CYS A 142 13.24 -12.95 -0.32
C CYS A 142 14.65 -12.84 0.29
N SER A 143 14.83 -13.12 1.58
CA SER A 143 16.12 -12.96 2.25
C SER A 143 17.23 -13.87 1.70
N GLY A 144 16.86 -15.01 1.10
CA GLY A 144 17.76 -15.93 0.42
C GLY A 144 18.06 -15.59 -1.05
N SER A 145 17.38 -14.62 -1.64
CA SER A 145 17.53 -14.25 -3.05
C SER A 145 18.59 -13.18 -3.24
N ASP A 146 19.59 -13.45 -4.09
CA ASP A 146 20.60 -12.45 -4.46
C ASP A 146 20.01 -11.25 -5.21
N LEU A 147 18.90 -11.46 -5.92
CA LEU A 147 18.28 -10.45 -6.77
C LEU A 147 17.19 -9.64 -6.06
N LEU A 148 16.45 -10.25 -5.13
CA LEU A 148 15.25 -9.64 -4.53
C LEU A 148 15.42 -9.27 -3.05
N ARG A 149 16.49 -9.72 -2.38
CA ARG A 149 16.74 -9.40 -0.97
C ARG A 149 16.69 -7.89 -0.72
N GLY A 150 15.75 -7.48 0.13
CA GLY A 150 15.53 -6.09 0.52
C GLY A 150 14.85 -5.19 -0.52
N LYS A 151 14.41 -5.74 -1.67
CA LYS A 151 13.71 -4.98 -2.72
C LYS A 151 12.19 -4.95 -2.51
N ILE A 152 11.60 -6.08 -2.13
CA ILE A 152 10.17 -6.20 -1.82
C ILE A 152 9.98 -5.88 -0.34
N LYS A 153 9.06 -4.96 -0.03
CA LYS A 153 8.76 -4.58 1.36
C LYS A 153 7.48 -5.27 1.83
N PRO A 154 7.34 -5.62 3.11
CA PRO A 154 6.09 -6.18 3.60
C PRO A 154 4.96 -5.15 3.55
N TYR A 155 5.26 -3.91 3.95
CA TYR A 155 4.33 -2.81 4.01
C TYR A 155 5.01 -1.45 3.83
N VAL A 156 4.20 -0.42 3.64
CA VAL A 156 4.58 1.00 3.72
C VAL A 156 3.59 1.76 4.57
N ILE A 157 4.05 2.78 5.29
CA ILE A 157 3.20 3.70 6.04
C ILE A 157 3.28 5.06 5.36
N LYS A 158 2.14 5.63 4.98
CA LYS A 158 2.02 6.94 4.34
C LYS A 158 1.29 7.91 5.27
N GLU A 159 1.73 9.17 5.29
CA GLU A 159 1.02 10.24 5.97
C GLU A 159 0.06 10.90 4.97
N ILE A 160 -1.24 10.86 5.27
CA ILE A 160 -2.31 11.29 4.36
C ILE A 160 -3.34 12.06 5.19
N GLY A 161 -3.57 13.33 4.86
CA GLY A 161 -4.50 14.17 5.63
C GLY A 161 -4.13 14.32 7.11
N GLY A 162 -2.84 14.21 7.46
CA GLY A 162 -2.35 14.24 8.84
C GLY A 162 -2.54 12.94 9.63
N GLU A 163 -2.91 11.85 8.95
CA GLU A 163 -3.11 10.52 9.52
C GLU A 163 -2.14 9.51 8.92
N LYS A 164 -1.76 8.49 9.69
CA LYS A 164 -0.96 7.36 9.19
C LYS A 164 -1.87 6.32 8.57
N VAL A 165 -1.60 5.95 7.32
CA VAL A 165 -2.25 4.85 6.60
C VAL A 165 -1.19 3.82 6.21
N ALA A 166 -1.33 2.61 6.72
CA ALA A 166 -0.47 1.49 6.33
C ALA A 166 -1.06 0.74 5.14
N ILE A 167 -0.19 0.29 4.24
CA ILE A 167 -0.52 -0.53 3.08
C ILE A 167 0.41 -1.72 3.12
N PHE A 168 -0.12 -2.93 3.21
CA PHE A 168 0.69 -4.16 3.17
C PHE A 168 0.29 -5.01 1.97
N GLY A 169 1.25 -5.74 1.42
CA GLY A 169 1.06 -6.59 0.25
C GLY A 169 0.85 -8.05 0.64
N LEU A 170 0.10 -8.82 -0.15
CA LEU A 170 0.10 -10.29 -0.10
C LEU A 170 0.10 -10.87 -1.51
N THR A 171 0.76 -12.01 -1.69
CA THR A 171 0.85 -12.76 -2.94
C THR A 171 0.32 -14.17 -2.75
N THR A 172 -0.43 -14.70 -3.72
CA THR A 172 -0.96 -16.07 -3.65
C THR A 172 0.14 -17.11 -3.43
N GLU A 173 -0.10 -18.12 -2.58
CA GLU A 173 0.82 -19.23 -2.38
C GLU A 173 1.00 -20.07 -3.66
N ASP A 174 0.00 -20.05 -4.54
CA ASP A 174 0.00 -20.78 -5.81
C ASP A 174 1.13 -20.31 -6.74
N VAL A 175 1.72 -19.13 -6.49
CA VAL A 175 2.88 -18.62 -7.24
C VAL A 175 4.03 -19.64 -7.30
N LYS A 176 4.15 -20.53 -6.30
CA LYS A 176 5.13 -21.64 -6.28
C LYS A 176 4.95 -22.63 -7.43
N ILE A 177 3.73 -22.80 -7.94
CA ILE A 177 3.37 -23.81 -8.95
C ILE A 177 2.90 -23.19 -10.27
N ILE A 178 2.45 -21.94 -10.28
CA ILE A 178 1.96 -21.25 -11.49
C ILE A 178 2.98 -20.27 -12.09
N SER A 179 4.15 -20.10 -11.47
CA SER A 179 5.18 -19.17 -11.92
C SER A 179 6.61 -19.66 -11.64
N ASN A 180 7.62 -18.88 -12.02
CA ASN A 180 9.04 -19.22 -11.88
C ASN A 180 9.72 -18.40 -10.77
N VAL A 181 9.28 -18.60 -9.52
CA VAL A 181 9.78 -17.86 -8.35
C VAL A 181 11.30 -17.93 -8.19
N GLY A 182 11.89 -19.10 -8.46
CA GLY A 182 13.33 -19.34 -8.35
C GLY A 182 13.79 -19.62 -6.91
N GLU A 183 15.10 -19.83 -6.74
CA GLU A 183 15.69 -20.15 -5.44
C GLU A 183 15.75 -18.93 -4.51
N GLY A 184 15.76 -19.18 -3.19
CA GLY A 184 15.95 -18.14 -2.17
C GLY A 184 14.74 -17.24 -1.91
N VAL A 185 13.57 -17.63 -2.40
CA VAL A 185 12.29 -16.97 -2.10
C VAL A 185 11.34 -18.01 -1.51
N GLU A 186 10.98 -17.80 -0.25
CA GLU A 186 9.97 -18.60 0.43
C GLU A 186 8.62 -17.85 0.40
N VAL A 187 7.51 -18.59 0.32
CA VAL A 187 6.16 -18.01 0.40
C VAL A 187 5.47 -18.57 1.63
N GLU A 188 5.10 -17.68 2.54
CA GLU A 188 4.40 -17.96 3.79
C GLU A 188 2.88 -17.93 3.60
N ASP A 189 2.16 -18.51 4.57
CA ASP A 189 0.70 -18.49 4.61
C ASP A 189 0.18 -17.06 4.66
N PRO A 190 -0.58 -16.60 3.65
CA PRO A 190 -0.97 -15.20 3.53
C PRO A 190 -1.90 -14.75 4.66
N ILE A 191 -2.72 -15.65 5.22
CA ILE A 191 -3.70 -15.32 6.26
C ILE A 191 -3.01 -15.17 7.62
N GLU A 192 -2.11 -16.08 7.97
CA GLU A 192 -1.32 -15.98 9.19
C GLU A 192 -0.36 -14.78 9.12
N THR A 193 0.29 -14.54 7.97
CA THR A 193 1.11 -13.33 7.78
C THR A 193 0.27 -12.06 7.89
N ALA A 194 -0.94 -12.01 7.31
CA ALA A 194 -1.82 -10.85 7.43
C ALA A 194 -2.16 -10.52 8.89
N LYS A 195 -2.52 -11.53 9.69
CA LYS A 195 -2.81 -11.36 11.12
C LYS A 195 -1.61 -10.78 11.87
N GLN A 196 -0.41 -11.27 11.59
CA GLN A 196 0.82 -10.79 12.21
C GLN A 196 1.11 -9.33 11.85
N VAL A 197 1.04 -8.99 10.56
CA VAL A 197 1.28 -7.62 10.07
C VAL A 197 0.26 -6.64 10.63
N VAL A 198 -1.03 -7.01 10.66
CA VAL A 198 -2.07 -6.17 11.25
C VAL A 198 -1.81 -5.94 12.74
N ALA A 199 -1.53 -6.98 13.51
CA ALA A 199 -1.21 -6.85 14.94
C ALA A 199 0.03 -5.98 15.18
N GLU A 200 1.06 -6.13 14.35
CA GLU A 200 2.26 -5.29 14.40
C GLU A 200 1.92 -3.81 14.16
N LEU A 201 1.18 -3.50 13.10
CA LEU A 201 0.81 -2.13 12.74
C LEU A 201 -0.12 -1.49 13.80
N GLU A 202 -1.08 -2.25 14.33
CA GLU A 202 -1.95 -1.80 15.41
C GLU A 202 -1.17 -1.51 16.69
N SER A 203 -0.15 -2.31 17.01
CA SER A 203 0.74 -2.07 18.17
C SER A 203 1.54 -0.76 18.06
N GLN A 204 1.75 -0.28 16.82
CA GLN A 204 2.37 1.03 16.54
C GLN A 204 1.36 2.20 16.58
N GLY A 205 0.11 1.92 16.94
CA GLY A 205 -0.98 2.91 17.00
C GLY A 205 -1.59 3.24 15.64
N ILE A 206 -1.34 2.44 14.60
CA ILE A 206 -1.93 2.63 13.27
C ILE A 206 -3.29 1.94 13.24
N ASN A 207 -4.33 2.67 12.87
CA ASN A 207 -5.72 2.18 12.83
C ASN A 207 -6.36 2.27 11.44
N LYS A 208 -5.57 2.60 10.41
CA LYS A 208 -5.98 2.65 9.00
C LYS A 208 -5.01 1.76 8.24
N ILE A 209 -5.45 0.55 7.92
CA ILE A 209 -4.61 -0.48 7.31
C ILE A 209 -5.33 -0.97 6.04
N ILE A 210 -4.63 -0.96 4.93
CA ILE A 210 -5.08 -1.45 3.63
C ILE A 210 -4.32 -2.73 3.32
N ALA A 211 -5.05 -3.83 3.12
CA ALA A 211 -4.52 -5.04 2.50
C ALA A 211 -4.57 -4.86 0.98
N LEU A 212 -3.42 -4.88 0.31
CA LEU A 212 -3.29 -4.84 -1.14
C LEU A 212 -2.86 -6.24 -1.60
N THR A 213 -3.80 -7.04 -2.07
CA THR A 213 -3.63 -8.49 -2.16
C THR A 213 -3.70 -8.98 -3.61
N HIS A 214 -2.91 -10.02 -3.90
CA HIS A 214 -3.00 -10.81 -5.14
C HIS A 214 -3.31 -12.27 -4.80
N LEU A 215 -4.39 -12.48 -4.03
CA LEU A 215 -4.83 -13.80 -3.56
C LEU A 215 -6.04 -14.33 -4.35
N GLY A 216 -6.79 -13.41 -4.95
CA GLY A 216 -8.06 -13.69 -5.60
C GLY A 216 -9.26 -13.45 -4.68
N TYR A 217 -10.39 -13.11 -5.29
CA TYR A 217 -11.57 -12.58 -4.61
C TYR A 217 -12.16 -13.46 -3.50
N ASN A 218 -11.97 -14.78 -3.54
CA ASN A 218 -12.50 -15.67 -2.51
C ASN A 218 -11.64 -15.65 -1.23
N GLU A 219 -10.33 -15.53 -1.38
CA GLU A 219 -9.39 -15.47 -0.26
C GLU A 219 -9.39 -14.09 0.41
N ASP A 220 -9.77 -13.05 -0.33
CA ASP A 220 -9.90 -11.67 0.21
C ASP A 220 -11.10 -11.45 1.15
N LYS A 221 -12.03 -12.40 1.26
CA LYS A 221 -13.33 -12.24 1.95
C LYS A 221 -13.34 -12.53 3.45
#